data_AF-A0A351X329-F1
#
_entry.id   AF-A0A351X329-F1
#
_cell.length_a   1.000
_cell.length_b   1.000
_cell.length_c   1.000
_cell.angle_alpha   90.00
_cell.angle_beta   90.00
_cell.angle_gamma   90.00
#
_symmetry.space_group_name_H-M   'P 1'
#
loop_
_entity.id
_entity.type
_entity.pdbx_description
1 polymer ?
#
loop_
_entity_poly.entity_id
_entity_poly.type
_entity_poly.pdbx_seq_one_letter_code
_entity_poly.pdbx_strand_id
1 'polypeptide(L)'
;MVIEVDMSSSFITAKHLAIRENHASTAERIERQRMQFMHTHPLADQKKGGGAEVRPVFARIDFGRWLADCECNGAEYVDPDYPLFFCNSCGNQEFNGQSRPVEFPDEQKRAAIEKVLSERPVDDSRGVDVVHKAMLSKPLIPGLVRSWNPGESISDLRAQNRKAGLK
;
A
#
# COMPACT_ATOMS: atom_id res chain seq x y z
N MET A 1 -12.06 -21.05 12.74
CA MET A 1 -10.92 -20.47 13.46
C MET A 1 -10.91 -18.98 13.10
N VAL A 2 -11.37 -18.13 14.01
CA VAL A 2 -11.39 -16.68 13.77
C VAL A 2 -9.99 -16.18 14.10
N ILE A 3 -9.25 -15.72 13.10
CA ILE A 3 -7.95 -15.08 13.32
C ILE A 3 -8.28 -13.70 13.90
N GLU A 4 -8.14 -13.54 15.21
CA GLU A 4 -8.13 -12.22 15.84
C GLU A 4 -6.86 -11.51 15.36
N VAL A 5 -7.00 -10.65 14.37
CA VAL A 5 -5.97 -9.68 14.04
C VAL A 5 -6.07 -8.60 15.11
N ASP A 6 -4.99 -8.33 15.85
CA ASP A 6 -4.94 -7.16 16.74
C ASP A 6 -5.03 -5.90 15.88
N MET A 7 -6.19 -5.25 15.92
CA MET A 7 -6.59 -4.19 14.99
C MET A 7 -6.36 -2.79 15.54
N SER A 8 -5.64 -2.65 16.66
CA SER A 8 -5.49 -1.38 17.38
C SER A 8 -4.28 -0.53 16.97
N SER A 9 -3.42 -1.00 16.07
CA SER A 9 -2.22 -0.25 15.65
C SER A 9 -1.63 -0.64 14.28
N SER A 10 -2.31 -1.49 13.51
CA SER A 10 -1.76 -2.08 12.29
C SER A 10 -1.86 -1.16 11.08
N PHE A 11 -0.76 -1.03 10.34
CA PHE A 11 -0.76 -0.43 9.00
C PHE A 11 -1.62 -1.26 8.05
N ILE A 12 -2.41 -0.59 7.22
CA ILE A 12 -3.30 -1.26 6.27
C ILE A 12 -2.52 -1.69 5.04
N THR A 13 -2.68 -2.95 4.64
CA THR A 13 -2.02 -3.60 3.50
C THR A 13 -3.05 -4.21 2.56
N ALA A 14 -2.62 -4.74 1.41
CA ALA A 14 -3.51 -5.45 0.48
C ALA A 14 -4.22 -6.68 1.11
N LYS A 15 -3.63 -7.28 2.15
CA LYS A 15 -4.24 -8.36 2.94
C LYS A 15 -5.56 -7.94 3.59
N HIS A 16 -5.60 -6.73 4.13
CA HIS A 16 -6.80 -6.18 4.77
C HIS A 16 -7.92 -5.96 3.74
N LEU A 17 -7.56 -5.55 2.51
CA LEU A 17 -8.52 -5.46 1.41
C LEU A 17 -9.02 -6.83 0.97
N ALA A 18 -8.13 -7.82 0.85
CA ALA A 18 -8.52 -9.18 0.51
C ALA A 18 -9.54 -9.75 1.51
N ILE A 19 -9.32 -9.54 2.81
CA ILE A 19 -10.27 -9.95 3.85
C ILE A 19 -11.60 -9.19 3.70
N ARG A 20 -11.56 -7.85 3.55
CA ARG A 20 -12.75 -7.01 3.42
C ARG A 20 -13.60 -7.38 2.19
N GLU A 21 -12.95 -7.75 1.10
CA GLU A 21 -13.58 -8.12 -0.18
C GLU A 21 -13.92 -9.63 -0.25
N ASN A 22 -13.71 -10.37 0.85
CA ASN A 22 -13.98 -11.80 0.97
C ASN A 22 -13.20 -12.68 -0.04
N HIS A 23 -11.93 -12.36 -0.23
CA HIS A 23 -10.94 -13.20 -0.93
C HIS A 23 -10.20 -14.11 0.06
N ALA A 24 -9.82 -15.30 -0.40
CA ALA A 24 -9.06 -16.26 0.40
C ALA A 24 -7.61 -15.81 0.65
N SER A 25 -7.05 -14.94 -0.21
CA SER A 25 -5.70 -14.40 -0.07
C SER A 25 -5.48 -13.10 -0.85
N THR A 26 -4.40 -12.39 -0.54
CA THR A 26 -3.91 -11.24 -1.34
C THR A 26 -3.64 -11.65 -2.79
N ALA A 27 -3.10 -12.86 -3.00
CA ALA A 27 -2.82 -13.42 -4.32
C ALA A 27 -4.08 -13.56 -5.18
N GLU A 28 -5.12 -14.18 -4.62
CA GLU A 28 -6.40 -14.35 -5.31
C GLU A 28 -7.01 -13.00 -5.70
N ARG A 29 -6.99 -12.03 -4.77
CA ARG A 29 -7.51 -10.69 -5.01
C ARG A 29 -6.81 -10.02 -6.21
N ILE A 30 -5.48 -10.00 -6.19
CA ILE A 30 -4.67 -9.37 -7.26
C ILE A 30 -4.93 -10.06 -8.60
N GLU A 31 -4.96 -11.39 -8.63
CA GLU A 31 -5.19 -12.13 -9.86
C GLU A 31 -6.61 -11.92 -10.40
N ARG A 32 -7.63 -11.87 -9.53
CA ARG A 32 -9.00 -11.56 -9.96
C ARG A 32 -9.08 -10.14 -10.55
N GLN A 33 -8.45 -9.17 -9.91
CA GLN A 33 -8.38 -7.79 -10.42
C GLN A 33 -7.72 -7.74 -11.80
N ARG A 34 -6.58 -8.42 -11.95
CA ARG A 34 -5.89 -8.55 -13.23
C ARG A 34 -6.80 -9.15 -14.30
N MET A 35 -7.43 -10.28 -14.02
CA MET A 35 -8.31 -10.96 -14.98
C MET A 35 -9.53 -10.10 -15.34
N GLN A 36 -10.15 -9.42 -14.38
CA GLN A 36 -11.30 -8.54 -14.62
C GLN A 36 -10.91 -7.32 -15.47
N PHE A 37 -9.76 -6.71 -15.19
CA PHE A 37 -9.25 -5.59 -15.98
C PHE A 37 -8.98 -6.03 -17.41
N MET A 38 -8.26 -7.15 -17.60
CA MET A 38 -7.89 -7.66 -18.93
C MET A 38 -9.11 -8.11 -19.74
N HIS A 39 -10.18 -8.57 -19.08
CA HIS A 39 -11.44 -8.89 -19.72
C HIS A 39 -12.18 -7.64 -20.22
N THR A 40 -12.19 -6.56 -19.42
CA THR A 40 -12.92 -5.32 -19.73
C THR A 40 -12.13 -4.36 -20.62
N HIS A 41 -10.80 -4.49 -20.64
CA HIS A 41 -9.88 -3.65 -21.39
C HIS A 41 -8.88 -4.55 -22.14
N PRO A 42 -9.36 -5.32 -23.14
CA PRO A 42 -8.49 -6.19 -23.92
C PRO A 42 -7.37 -5.36 -24.54
N LEU A 43 -6.15 -5.89 -24.50
CA LEU A 43 -4.90 -5.23 -24.91
C LEU A 43 -4.82 -4.92 -26.43
N ALA A 44 -5.93 -4.94 -27.16
CA ALA A 44 -6.01 -4.93 -28.62
C ALA A 44 -5.44 -3.67 -29.29
N ASP A 45 -5.14 -2.62 -28.53
CA ASP A 45 -4.55 -1.37 -29.04
C ASP A 45 -3.17 -1.05 -28.45
N GLN A 46 -2.47 -2.06 -27.90
CA GLN A 46 -1.10 -1.89 -27.45
C GLN A 46 -0.21 -1.50 -28.63
N LYS A 47 0.12 -0.20 -28.75
CA LYS A 47 1.41 0.21 -29.29
C LYS A 47 2.46 -0.56 -28.49
N LYS A 48 2.96 -1.66 -29.08
CA LYS A 48 3.97 -2.59 -28.57
C LYS A 48 4.79 -1.96 -27.43
N GLY A 49 4.34 -2.15 -26.19
CA GLY A 49 5.20 -2.03 -25.01
C GLY A 49 6.13 -3.23 -25.06
N GLY A 50 7.15 -3.13 -25.91
CA GLY A 50 7.90 -4.27 -26.40
C GLY A 50 8.63 -4.98 -25.27
N GLY A 51 8.11 -6.14 -24.83
CA GLY A 51 8.83 -7.12 -24.02
C GLY A 51 9.70 -6.56 -22.88
N ALA A 52 9.33 -5.41 -22.31
CA ALA A 52 10.17 -4.73 -21.35
C ALA A 52 10.28 -5.61 -20.10
N GLU A 53 11.50 -5.78 -19.61
CA GLU A 53 11.76 -6.47 -18.37
C GLU A 53 10.85 -5.91 -17.26
N VAL A 54 10.20 -6.80 -16.51
CA VAL A 54 9.29 -6.42 -15.43
C VAL A 54 10.08 -5.64 -14.39
N ARG A 55 9.82 -4.33 -14.29
CA ARG A 55 10.49 -3.47 -13.31
C ARG A 55 9.74 -3.50 -11.98
N PRO A 56 10.44 -3.59 -10.84
CA PRO A 56 9.79 -3.47 -9.54
C PRO A 56 9.14 -2.10 -9.35
N VAL A 57 8.16 -2.03 -8.46
CA VAL A 57 7.66 -0.79 -7.86
C VAL A 57 8.10 -0.70 -6.42
N PHE A 58 8.25 0.50 -5.89
CA PHE A 58 8.65 0.69 -4.49
C PHE A 58 7.43 0.86 -3.61
N ALA A 59 7.41 0.15 -2.48
CA ALA A 59 6.40 0.37 -1.46
C ALA A 59 6.63 1.70 -0.75
N ARG A 60 5.55 2.36 -0.37
CA ARG A 60 5.54 3.54 0.51
C ARG A 60 4.42 3.42 1.53
N ILE A 61 4.46 4.23 2.56
CA ILE A 61 3.35 4.38 3.50
C ILE A 61 2.68 5.72 3.28
N ASP A 62 1.36 5.71 3.17
CA ASP A 62 0.55 6.91 3.06
C ASP A 62 -0.64 6.89 4.01
N PHE A 63 -0.68 7.83 4.97
CA PHE A 63 -1.72 7.88 6.00
C PHE A 63 -1.98 6.51 6.66
N GLY A 64 -0.92 5.77 6.98
CA GLY A 64 -1.01 4.46 7.62
C GLY A 64 -1.31 3.30 6.67
N ARG A 65 -1.20 3.49 5.35
CA ARG A 65 -1.49 2.48 4.32
C ARG A 65 -0.24 2.15 3.54
N TRP A 66 0.09 0.87 3.42
CA TRP A 66 1.13 0.40 2.50
C TRP A 66 0.61 0.42 1.07
N LEU A 67 1.21 1.27 0.25
CA LEU A 67 0.87 1.49 -1.15
C LEU A 67 2.10 1.31 -2.05
N ALA A 68 1.89 1.11 -3.35
CA ALA A 68 2.89 1.36 -4.37
C ALA A 68 2.27 2.19 -5.50
N ASP A 69 3.10 3.03 -6.13
CA ASP A 69 2.67 3.92 -7.22
C ASP A 69 3.01 3.31 -8.58
N CYS A 70 2.11 3.53 -9.54
CA CYS A 70 2.34 3.27 -10.96
C CYS A 70 2.68 4.59 -11.67
N GLU A 71 3.42 4.46 -12.76
CA GLU A 71 3.80 5.52 -13.69
C GLU A 71 2.59 6.22 -14.31
N CYS A 72 1.40 5.59 -14.28
CA CYS A 72 0.14 6.22 -14.68
C CYS A 72 -0.49 7.12 -13.60
N ASN A 73 0.22 7.40 -12.50
CA ASN A 73 -0.26 8.07 -11.28
C ASN A 73 -1.33 7.29 -10.48
N GLY A 74 -1.55 6.02 -10.81
CA GLY A 74 -2.36 5.12 -9.99
C GLY A 74 -1.60 4.68 -8.75
N ALA A 75 -2.31 4.35 -7.67
CA ALA A 75 -1.71 3.80 -6.46
C ALA A 75 -2.58 2.67 -5.93
N GLU A 76 -1.96 1.57 -5.52
CA GLU A 76 -2.67 0.39 -5.02
C GLU A 76 -2.09 -0.07 -3.70
N TYR A 77 -2.93 -0.69 -2.87
CA TYR A 77 -2.45 -1.35 -1.65
C TYR A 77 -1.53 -2.51 -2.01
N VAL A 78 -0.46 -2.65 -1.22
CA VAL A 78 0.51 -3.73 -1.34
C VAL A 78 0.65 -4.48 -0.02
N ASP A 79 1.20 -5.68 -0.06
CA ASP A 79 1.34 -6.56 1.10
C ASP A 79 2.77 -7.15 1.14
N PRO A 80 3.53 -6.96 2.23
CA PRO A 80 4.87 -7.52 2.35
C PRO A 80 4.87 -9.06 2.38
N ASP A 81 3.76 -9.70 2.80
CA ASP A 81 3.61 -11.16 2.75
C ASP A 81 3.39 -11.68 1.32
N TYR A 82 2.95 -10.81 0.40
CA TYR A 82 2.72 -11.13 -1.00
C TYR A 82 3.08 -9.93 -1.89
N PRO A 83 4.38 -9.72 -2.17
CA PRO A 83 4.92 -8.48 -2.72
C PRO A 83 4.72 -8.38 -4.24
N LEU A 84 3.46 -8.45 -4.68
CA LEU A 84 3.06 -8.21 -6.06
C LEU A 84 2.16 -6.98 -6.16
N PHE A 85 2.25 -6.31 -7.29
CA PHE A 85 1.51 -5.11 -7.64
C PHE A 85 0.81 -5.27 -8.98
N PHE A 86 -0.46 -4.87 -9.04
CA PHE A 86 -1.20 -4.73 -10.28
C PHE A 86 -2.02 -3.44 -10.22
N CYS A 87 -1.77 -2.51 -11.14
CA CYS A 87 -2.48 -1.24 -11.17
C CYS A 87 -3.90 -1.40 -11.70
N ASN A 88 -4.93 -1.07 -10.92
CA ASN A 88 -6.32 -1.13 -11.37
C ASN A 88 -6.71 0.06 -12.27
N SER A 89 -5.86 1.08 -12.37
CA SER A 89 -6.10 2.25 -13.24
C SER A 89 -5.69 2.00 -14.69
N CYS A 90 -4.48 1.49 -14.94
CA CYS A 90 -3.97 1.25 -16.28
C CYS A 90 -3.75 -0.22 -16.61
N GLY A 91 -3.96 -1.14 -15.65
CA GLY A 91 -3.73 -2.56 -15.83
C GLY A 91 -2.28 -2.93 -16.11
N ASN A 92 -1.29 -2.16 -15.63
CA ASN A 92 0.13 -2.34 -15.94
C ASN A 92 0.39 -2.46 -17.47
N GLN A 93 -0.31 -1.65 -18.28
CA GLN A 93 -0.20 -1.70 -19.75
C GLN A 93 1.23 -1.57 -20.26
N GLU A 94 2.07 -0.74 -19.63
CA GLU A 94 3.50 -0.59 -19.97
C GLU A 94 4.27 -1.92 -19.86
N PHE A 95 3.82 -2.83 -18.98
CA PHE A 95 4.41 -4.13 -18.71
C PHE A 95 3.53 -5.27 -19.22
N ASN A 96 2.81 -5.05 -20.33
CA ASN A 96 1.97 -6.06 -20.99
C ASN A 96 0.91 -6.71 -20.09
N GLY A 97 0.38 -5.99 -19.11
CA GLY A 97 -0.63 -6.53 -18.20
C GLY A 97 -0.07 -7.47 -17.12
N GLN A 98 1.25 -7.57 -16.98
CA GLN A 98 1.88 -8.41 -15.99
C GLN A 98 1.87 -7.73 -14.62
N SER A 99 1.60 -8.52 -13.57
CA SER A 99 1.85 -8.08 -12.19
C SER A 99 3.35 -7.88 -11.97
N ARG A 100 3.70 -6.89 -11.16
CA ARG A 100 5.09 -6.45 -10.93
C ARG A 100 5.52 -6.78 -9.49
N PRO A 101 6.80 -7.10 -9.23
CA PRO A 101 7.29 -7.23 -7.87
C PRO A 101 7.26 -5.88 -7.13
N VAL A 102 7.06 -5.92 -5.83
CA VAL A 102 7.11 -4.76 -4.95
C VAL A 102 8.34 -4.84 -4.07
N GLU A 103 9.15 -3.78 -4.08
CA GLU A 103 10.28 -3.62 -3.18
C GLU A 103 9.84 -2.97 -1.88
N PHE A 104 9.88 -3.75 -0.80
CA PHE A 104 9.72 -3.27 0.56
C PHE A 104 11.09 -3.06 1.22
N PRO A 105 11.19 -2.18 2.23
CA PRO A 105 12.25 -2.28 3.22
C PRO A 105 12.33 -3.69 3.81
N ASP A 106 13.52 -4.09 4.26
CA ASP A 106 13.66 -5.32 5.05
C ASP A 106 12.75 -5.29 6.30
N GLU A 107 12.48 -6.46 6.87
CA GLU A 107 11.54 -6.61 7.98
C GLU A 107 11.90 -5.73 9.19
N GLN A 108 13.19 -5.65 9.55
CA GLN A 108 13.64 -4.86 10.69
C GLN A 108 13.40 -3.37 10.44
N LYS A 109 13.75 -2.87 9.25
CA LYS A 109 13.54 -1.49 8.85
C LYS A 109 12.06 -1.17 8.73
N ARG A 110 11.26 -2.07 8.17
CA ARG A 110 9.80 -1.94 8.07
C ARG A 110 9.15 -1.79 9.45
N ALA A 111 9.47 -2.69 10.38
CA ALA A 111 8.98 -2.63 11.76
C ALA A 111 9.42 -1.33 12.47
N ALA A 112 10.65 -0.86 12.22
CA ALA A 112 11.13 0.40 12.77
C ALA A 112 10.38 1.62 12.20
N ILE A 113 10.08 1.64 10.90
CA ILE A 113 9.28 2.69 10.25
C ILE A 113 7.88 2.71 10.87
N GLU A 114 7.20 1.57 10.89
CA GLU A 114 5.83 1.44 11.40
C GLU A 114 5.73 1.87 12.86
N LYS A 115 6.70 1.49 13.69
CA LYS A 115 6.76 1.91 15.10
C LYS A 115 6.82 3.44 15.23
N VAL A 116 7.75 4.11 14.55
CA VAL A 116 7.89 5.58 14.64
C VAL A 116 6.66 6.31 14.09
N LEU A 117 6.04 5.76 13.06
CA LEU A 117 4.82 6.31 12.49
C LEU A 117 3.59 6.08 13.40
N SER A 118 3.52 4.96 14.12
CA SER A 118 2.40 4.68 15.04
C SER A 118 2.31 5.66 16.20
N GLU A 119 3.43 6.28 16.59
CA GLU A 119 3.50 7.35 17.60
C GLU A 119 2.76 8.62 17.16
N ARG A 120 2.52 8.79 15.85
CA ARG A 120 1.80 9.94 15.30
C ARG A 120 0.30 9.78 15.59
N PRO A 121 -0.31 10.66 16.39
CA PRO A 121 -1.69 10.51 16.79
C PRO A 121 -2.64 10.83 15.63
N VAL A 122 -3.68 10.02 15.47
CA VAL A 122 -4.72 10.18 14.46
C VAL A 122 -6.11 10.08 15.09
N ASP A 123 -7.08 10.79 14.53
CA ASP A 123 -8.50 10.56 14.74
C ASP A 123 -9.00 9.59 13.66
N ASP A 124 -9.27 8.35 14.07
CA ASP A 124 -9.81 7.27 13.24
C ASP A 124 -11.23 6.86 13.68
N SER A 125 -11.93 7.75 14.39
CA SER A 125 -13.28 7.51 14.94
C SER A 125 -14.35 7.27 13.86
N ARG A 126 -14.05 7.60 12.60
CA ARG A 126 -14.98 7.50 11.46
C ARG A 126 -14.60 6.31 10.59
N GLY A 127 -15.60 5.55 10.16
CA GLY A 127 -15.42 4.40 9.27
C GLY A 127 -16.03 3.13 9.86
N VAL A 128 -16.52 2.26 8.97
CA VAL A 128 -17.27 1.04 9.36
C VAL A 128 -16.36 -0.18 9.56
N ASP A 129 -15.21 -0.19 8.90
CA ASP A 129 -14.19 -1.24 8.96
C ASP A 129 -12.79 -0.61 9.03
N VAL A 130 -11.75 -1.41 9.30
CA VAL A 130 -10.38 -0.89 9.50
C VAL A 130 -9.78 -0.20 8.29
N VAL A 131 -10.11 -0.65 7.08
CA VAL A 131 -9.65 -0.03 5.85
C VAL A 131 -10.32 1.35 5.72
N HIS A 132 -11.64 1.41 5.93
CA HIS A 132 -12.40 2.65 5.86
C HIS A 132 -11.96 3.64 6.95
N LYS A 133 -11.66 3.16 8.16
CA LYS A 133 -11.11 3.97 9.25
C LYS A 133 -9.76 4.58 8.88
N ALA A 134 -8.82 3.78 8.35
CA ALA A 134 -7.53 4.30 7.89
C ALA A 134 -7.71 5.35 6.77
N MET A 135 -8.61 5.11 5.81
CA MET A 135 -8.91 6.05 4.73
C MET A 135 -9.49 7.38 5.21
N LEU A 136 -10.29 7.37 6.28
CA LEU A 136 -10.92 8.56 6.85
C LEU A 136 -10.13 9.19 8.00
N SER A 137 -9.03 8.56 8.40
CA SER A 137 -8.21 8.99 9.51
C SER A 137 -7.65 10.39 9.26
N LYS A 138 -7.59 11.21 10.32
CA LYS A 138 -7.04 12.55 10.27
C LYS A 138 -5.89 12.68 11.25
N PRO A 139 -4.75 13.29 10.87
CA PRO A 139 -3.69 13.56 11.84
C PRO A 139 -4.22 14.55 12.91
N LEU A 140 -4.00 14.23 14.19
CA LEU A 140 -4.33 15.16 15.28
C LEU A 140 -3.35 16.33 15.37
N ILE A 141 -2.13 16.15 14.84
CA ILE A 141 -1.13 17.20 14.72
C ILE A 141 -1.04 17.63 13.25
N PRO A 142 -1.39 18.89 12.90
CA PRO A 142 -1.38 19.35 11.52
C PRO A 142 -0.04 19.11 10.82
N GLY A 143 -0.08 18.49 9.64
CA GLY A 143 1.10 18.19 8.83
C GLY A 143 1.91 16.97 9.27
N LEU A 144 1.59 16.33 10.41
CA LEU A 144 2.28 15.14 10.90
C LEU A 144 1.46 13.87 10.64
N VAL A 145 1.42 13.46 9.37
CA VAL A 145 0.68 12.27 8.90
C VAL A 145 1.48 10.99 9.11
N ARG A 146 0.82 9.83 9.11
CA ARG A 146 1.49 8.52 9.12
C ARG A 146 1.99 8.13 7.72
N SER A 147 2.95 8.87 7.17
CA SER A 147 3.51 8.60 5.84
C SER A 147 5.02 8.41 5.90
N TRP A 148 5.53 7.55 5.02
CA TRP A 148 6.94 7.30 4.77
C TRP A 148 7.18 7.07 3.28
N ASN A 149 8.26 7.64 2.74
CA ASN A 149 8.64 7.48 1.34
C ASN A 149 9.95 6.69 1.17
N PRO A 150 10.14 5.96 0.05
CA PRO A 150 11.42 5.36 -0.30
C PRO A 150 12.57 6.35 -0.19
N GLY A 151 13.65 5.94 0.47
CA GLY A 151 14.83 6.78 0.74
C GLY A 151 14.79 7.57 2.04
N GLU A 152 13.62 7.74 2.66
CA GLU A 152 13.51 8.41 3.96
C GLU A 152 14.05 7.52 5.10
N SER A 153 14.88 8.10 5.97
CA SER A 153 15.50 7.38 7.08
C SER A 153 14.64 7.42 8.35
N ILE A 154 14.89 6.49 9.27
CA ILE A 154 14.28 6.51 10.61
C ILE A 154 14.64 7.80 11.37
N SER A 155 15.85 8.33 11.17
CA SER A 155 16.27 9.61 11.74
C SER A 155 15.43 10.78 11.23
N ASP A 156 15.05 10.77 9.95
CA ASP A 156 14.19 11.81 9.36
C ASP A 156 12.80 11.77 9.97
N LEU A 157 12.20 10.58 10.07
CA LEU A 157 10.89 10.38 10.71
C LEU A 157 10.88 10.86 12.16
N ARG A 158 11.94 10.55 12.92
CA ARG A 158 12.09 11.02 14.30
C ARG A 158 12.32 12.53 14.38
N ALA A 159 13.06 13.11 13.43
CA ALA A 159 13.24 14.55 13.36
C ALA A 159 11.92 15.28 13.09
N GLN A 160 11.07 14.72 12.23
CA GLN A 160 9.71 15.23 11.99
C GLN A 160 8.85 15.16 13.26
N ASN A 161 8.87 14.01 13.96
CA ASN A 161 8.14 13.85 15.24
C ASN A 161 8.58 14.92 16.26
N ARG A 162 9.90 15.11 16.45
CA ARG A 162 10.43 16.13 17.36
C ARG A 162 10.06 17.55 16.94
N LYS A 163 10.13 17.88 15.65
CA LYS A 163 9.74 19.20 15.12
C LYS A 163 8.26 19.49 15.39
N ALA A 164 7.43 18.45 15.41
CA ALA A 164 6.01 18.53 15.70
C ALA A 164 5.67 18.44 17.22
N GLY A 165 6.68 18.37 18.09
CA GLY A 165 6.50 18.36 19.55
C GLY A 165 6.19 16.98 20.15
N LEU A 166 6.31 15.90 19.37
CA LEU A 166 6.31 14.55 19.92
C LEU A 166 7.68 14.24 20.56
N LYS A 167 7.65 13.56 21.70
CA LYS A 167 8.86 13.16 22.44
C LYS A 167 9.49 11.93 21.82
#